data_AF-A0A258X1Z3-F1
#
_entry.id   AF-A0A258X1Z3-F1
#
_cell.length_a   1.000
_cell.length_b   1.000
_cell.length_c   1.000
_cell.angle_alpha   90.00
_cell.angle_beta   90.00
_cell.angle_gamma   90.00
#
_symmetry.space_group_name_H-M   'P 1'
#
loop_
_entity.id
_entity.type
_entity.pdbx_description
1 polymer ?
#
loop_
_entity_poly.entity_id
_entity_poly.type
_entity_poly.pdbx_seq_one_letter_code
_entity_poly.pdbx_strand_id
1 'polypeptide(L)'
;MHTFQISESLLENFKNDKLSDVRINFLIAQANEQLEEMAQNKELYDSFLKKVNAPEKIDKIILWILLMSNETIGSKYIREFKKDFRKFIPVSDLADLLLHVVYLKKVKNIELDGLDYLLEYEEEGIEVMDQYAFTNVLLYIQRSKEAPMEF
;
A
#
# COMPACT_ATOMS: atom_id res chain seq x y z
N MET A 1 12.70 -2.72 2.00
CA MET A 1 11.61 -2.08 2.77
C MET A 1 11.70 -2.40 4.27
N HIS A 2 11.62 -1.40 5.15
CA HIS A 2 11.63 -1.51 6.61
C HIS A 2 10.35 -2.15 7.17
N THR A 3 9.20 -1.93 6.55
CA THR A 3 7.91 -2.49 7.00
C THR A 3 7.96 -4.02 7.09
N PHE A 4 8.74 -4.67 6.21
CA PHE A 4 8.90 -6.13 6.24
C PHE A 4 9.70 -6.64 7.46
N GLN A 5 10.44 -5.77 8.15
CA GLN A 5 11.22 -6.09 9.35
C GLN A 5 10.36 -6.17 10.62
N ILE A 6 9.11 -5.71 10.58
CA ILE A 6 8.19 -5.75 11.73
C ILE A 6 7.88 -7.22 12.09
N SER A 7 7.98 -7.58 13.37
CA SER A 7 7.71 -8.94 13.84
C SER A 7 6.23 -9.32 13.67
N GLU A 8 5.96 -10.61 13.43
CA GLU A 8 4.60 -11.15 13.23
C GLU A 8 3.62 -10.78 14.36
N SER A 9 4.04 -10.90 15.62
CA SER A 9 3.20 -10.55 16.78
C SER A 9 2.77 -9.08 16.79
N LEU A 10 3.67 -8.17 16.41
CA LEU A 10 3.37 -6.74 16.30
C LEU A 10 2.45 -6.44 15.12
N LEU A 11 2.63 -7.12 13.99
CA LEU A 11 1.72 -6.99 12.84
C LEU A 11 0.32 -7.48 13.18
N GLU A 12 0.20 -8.59 13.90
CA GLU A 12 -1.09 -9.12 14.32
C GLU A 12 -1.82 -8.18 15.29
N ASN A 13 -1.11 -7.66 16.30
CA ASN A 13 -1.67 -6.68 17.23
C ASN A 13 -2.09 -5.38 16.51
N PHE A 14 -1.21 -4.84 15.65
CA PHE A 14 -1.52 -3.64 14.87
C PHE A 14 -2.72 -3.86 13.95
N LYS A 15 -2.79 -5.02 13.29
CA LYS A 15 -3.93 -5.38 12.42
C LYS A 15 -5.23 -5.39 13.20
N ASN A 16 -5.25 -6.01 14.38
CA ASN A 16 -6.45 -6.14 15.20
C ASN A 16 -6.90 -4.80 15.80
N ASP A 17 -5.95 -3.95 16.20
CA ASP A 17 -6.24 -2.72 16.95
C ASP A 17 -6.43 -1.47 16.08
N LYS A 18 -5.81 -1.44 14.88
CA LYS A 18 -5.74 -0.22 14.04
C LYS A 18 -6.23 -0.41 12.61
N LEU A 19 -6.04 -1.57 12.01
CA LEU A 19 -6.46 -1.83 10.62
C LEU A 19 -7.72 -2.69 10.58
N SER A 20 -8.88 -2.05 10.76
CA SER A 20 -10.16 -2.76 10.68
C SER A 20 -10.39 -3.40 9.31
N ASP A 21 -11.12 -4.52 9.28
CA ASP A 21 -11.48 -5.17 8.01
C ASP A 21 -12.33 -4.25 7.12
N VAL A 22 -13.14 -3.37 7.72
CA VAL A 22 -13.90 -2.35 6.98
C VAL A 22 -12.95 -1.42 6.21
N ARG A 23 -11.86 -0.96 6.85
CA ARG A 23 -10.87 -0.09 6.22
C ARG A 23 -10.13 -0.82 5.10
N ILE A 24 -9.67 -2.05 5.35
CA ILE A 24 -8.96 -2.83 4.35
C ILE A 24 -9.86 -3.15 3.15
N ASN A 25 -11.09 -3.56 3.38
CA ASN A 25 -12.04 -3.86 2.30
C ASN A 25 -12.36 -2.61 1.46
N PHE A 26 -12.50 -1.45 2.10
CA PHE A 26 -12.64 -0.17 1.39
C PHE A 26 -11.43 0.10 0.49
N LEU A 27 -10.20 -0.06 1.01
CA LEU A 27 -8.98 0.17 0.25
C LEU A 27 -8.81 -0.83 -0.91
N ILE A 28 -9.16 -2.10 -0.71
CA ILE A 28 -9.15 -3.12 -1.77
C ILE A 28 -10.18 -2.80 -2.85
N ALA A 29 -11.39 -2.39 -2.47
CA ALA A 29 -12.41 -1.98 -3.42
C ALA A 29 -11.95 -0.77 -4.25
N GLN A 30 -11.38 0.24 -3.60
CA GLN A 30 -10.76 1.39 -4.26
C GLN A 30 -9.64 0.95 -5.21
N ALA A 31 -8.74 0.08 -4.78
CA ALA A 31 -7.64 -0.40 -5.62
C ALA A 31 -8.15 -1.09 -6.89
N ASN A 32 -9.17 -1.94 -6.76
CA ASN A 32 -9.78 -2.64 -7.89
C ASN A 32 -10.46 -1.67 -8.86
N GLU A 33 -11.29 -0.75 -8.35
CA GLU A 33 -11.98 0.25 -9.17
C GLU A 33 -10.98 1.05 -10.01
N GLN A 34 -9.93 1.56 -9.36
CA GLN A 34 -8.96 2.43 -10.03
C GLN A 34 -8.11 1.69 -11.06
N LEU A 35 -7.77 0.42 -10.81
CA LEU A 35 -7.09 -0.41 -11.80
C LEU A 35 -8.00 -0.75 -12.98
N GLU A 36 -9.30 -0.98 -12.74
CA GLU A 36 -10.28 -1.22 -13.81
C GLU A 36 -10.48 0.03 -14.67
N GLU A 37 -10.56 1.21 -14.06
CA GLU A 37 -10.59 2.48 -14.79
C GLU A 37 -9.32 2.69 -15.60
N MET A 38 -8.15 2.50 -14.98
CA MET A 38 -6.87 2.62 -15.66
C MET A 38 -6.80 1.72 -16.90
N ALA A 39 -7.32 0.49 -16.82
CA ALA A 39 -7.38 -0.44 -17.94
C ALA A 39 -8.28 0.02 -19.10
N GLN A 40 -9.22 0.95 -18.88
CA GLN A 40 -10.03 1.53 -19.95
C GLN A 40 -9.24 2.51 -20.83
N ASN A 41 -8.16 3.11 -20.31
CA ASN A 41 -7.25 3.94 -21.09
C ASN A 41 -5.97 3.15 -21.42
N LYS A 42 -5.99 2.49 -22.59
CA LYS A 42 -4.90 1.63 -23.03
C LYS A 42 -3.54 2.34 -23.10
N GLU A 43 -3.50 3.57 -23.58
CA GLU A 43 -2.23 4.31 -23.72
C GLU A 43 -1.60 4.59 -22.35
N LEU A 44 -2.42 5.04 -21.40
CA LEU A 44 -1.97 5.33 -20.05
C LEU A 44 -1.58 4.03 -19.31
N TYR A 45 -2.36 2.97 -19.46
CA TYR A 45 -2.08 1.66 -18.87
C TYR A 45 -0.80 1.03 -19.44
N ASP A 46 -0.60 1.06 -20.75
CA ASP A 46 0.62 0.56 -21.39
C ASP A 46 1.84 1.39 -20.95
N SER A 47 1.69 2.71 -20.81
CA SER A 47 2.75 3.58 -20.29
C SER A 47 3.08 3.26 -18.83
N PHE A 48 2.08 2.97 -18.01
CA PHE A 48 2.26 2.53 -16.63
C PHE A 48 3.04 1.21 -16.58
N LEU A 49 2.55 0.17 -17.26
CA LEU A 49 3.17 -1.15 -17.26
C LEU A 49 4.62 -1.11 -17.75
N LYS A 50 4.91 -0.32 -18.79
CA LYS A 50 6.29 -0.12 -19.27
C LYS A 50 7.18 0.57 -18.24
N LYS A 51 6.62 1.54 -17.51
CA LYS A 51 7.39 2.32 -16.54
C LYS A 51 7.70 1.49 -15.29
N VAL A 52 6.72 0.74 -14.80
CA VAL A 52 6.91 -0.12 -13.63
C VAL A 52 7.60 -1.43 -13.97
N ASN A 53 7.61 -1.86 -15.24
CA ASN A 53 8.25 -3.08 -15.73
C ASN A 53 7.98 -4.31 -14.84
N ALA A 54 6.74 -4.43 -14.37
CA ALA A 54 6.35 -5.46 -13.42
C ALA A 54 6.30 -6.86 -14.08
N PRO A 55 6.44 -7.94 -13.31
CA PRO A 55 6.24 -9.31 -13.79
C PRO A 55 4.85 -9.52 -14.42
N GLU A 56 4.72 -10.50 -15.33
CA GLU A 56 3.45 -10.80 -16.00
C GLU A 56 2.31 -11.16 -15.03
N LYS A 57 2.65 -11.81 -13.91
CA LYS A 57 1.72 -12.18 -12.85
C LYS A 57 2.02 -11.33 -11.62
N ILE A 58 1.05 -10.50 -11.24
CA ILE A 58 1.15 -9.57 -10.12
C ILE A 58 -0.22 -9.42 -9.45
N ASP A 59 -0.23 -9.42 -8.13
CA ASP A 59 -1.44 -9.19 -7.34
C ASP A 59 -1.96 -7.77 -7.56
N LYS A 60 -3.29 -7.62 -7.63
CA LYS A 60 -3.93 -6.31 -7.87
C LYS A 60 -3.54 -5.27 -6.81
N ILE A 61 -3.43 -5.68 -5.54
CA ILE A 61 -3.01 -4.77 -4.47
C ILE A 61 -1.58 -4.28 -4.70
N ILE A 62 -0.68 -5.17 -5.10
CA ILE A 62 0.72 -4.83 -5.40
C ILE A 62 0.78 -3.89 -6.62
N LEU A 63 0.06 -4.23 -7.69
CA LEU A 63 -0.02 -3.41 -8.90
C LEU A 63 -0.55 -2.01 -8.60
N TRP A 64 -1.54 -1.90 -7.72
CA TRP A 64 -2.09 -0.63 -7.29
C TRP A 64 -1.09 0.18 -6.45
N ILE A 65 -0.34 -0.45 -5.55
CA ILE A 65 0.75 0.20 -4.81
C ILE A 65 1.78 0.78 -5.80
N LEU A 66 2.19 0.01 -6.82
CA LEU A 66 3.12 0.48 -7.86
C LEU A 66 2.54 1.67 -8.66
N LEU A 67 1.25 1.61 -9.01
CA LEU A 67 0.56 2.68 -9.73
C LEU A 67 0.57 3.99 -8.95
N MET A 68 0.15 3.91 -7.69
CA MET A 68 -0.11 5.10 -6.88
C MET A 68 1.13 5.67 -6.21
N SER A 69 2.18 4.85 -6.06
CA SER A 69 3.49 5.30 -5.63
C SER A 69 4.30 5.95 -6.75
N ASN A 70 3.92 5.75 -8.03
CA ASN A 70 4.55 6.45 -9.14
C ASN A 70 3.90 7.81 -9.37
N GLU A 71 4.50 8.89 -8.88
CA GLU A 71 3.91 10.23 -8.95
C GLU A 71 3.55 10.67 -10.38
N THR A 72 4.40 10.32 -11.35
CA THR A 72 4.19 10.70 -12.75
C THR A 72 2.94 10.04 -13.31
N ILE A 73 2.81 8.72 -13.10
CA ILE A 73 1.67 7.96 -13.62
C ILE A 73 0.41 8.26 -12.82
N GLY A 74 0.50 8.28 -11.48
CA GLY A 74 -0.61 8.61 -10.59
C GLY A 74 -1.19 10.00 -10.88
N SER A 75 -0.35 11.00 -11.13
CA SER A 75 -0.80 12.34 -11.52
C SER A 75 -1.54 12.35 -12.87
N LYS A 76 -1.09 11.55 -13.85
CA LYS A 76 -1.77 11.42 -15.14
C LYS A 76 -3.12 10.74 -14.97
N TYR A 77 -3.17 9.64 -14.21
CA TYR A 77 -4.39 8.92 -13.89
C TYR A 77 -5.44 9.84 -13.24
N ILE A 78 -5.06 10.59 -12.21
CA ILE A 78 -5.97 11.52 -11.51
C ILE A 78 -6.55 12.57 -12.47
N ARG A 79 -5.73 13.10 -13.39
CA ARG A 79 -6.18 14.09 -14.38
C ARG A 79 -7.12 13.47 -15.41
N GLU A 80 -6.76 12.30 -15.95
CA GLU A 80 -7.51 11.61 -16.99
C GLU A 80 -8.92 11.24 -16.52
N PHE A 81 -9.03 10.65 -15.33
CA PHE A 81 -10.29 10.19 -14.75
C PHE A 81 -10.97 11.25 -13.86
N LYS A 82 -10.48 12.49 -13.87
CA LYS A 82 -11.02 13.64 -13.12
C LYS A 82 -11.29 13.32 -11.65
N LYS A 83 -10.37 12.60 -11.02
CA LYS A 83 -10.55 12.14 -9.64
C LYS A 83 -10.40 13.32 -8.67
N ASP A 84 -11.27 13.38 -7.68
CA ASP A 84 -11.27 14.43 -6.64
C ASP A 84 -10.30 14.12 -5.47
N PHE A 85 -9.33 13.22 -5.69
CA PHE A 85 -8.21 13.09 -4.76
C PHE A 85 -7.46 14.43 -4.75
N ARG A 86 -6.90 14.82 -3.59
CA ARG A 86 -6.02 16.00 -3.49
C ARG A 86 -4.73 15.79 -4.30
N LYS A 87 -4.79 15.82 -5.63
CA LYS A 87 -3.70 15.54 -6.60
C LYS A 87 -2.89 14.23 -6.41
N PHE A 88 -3.07 13.49 -5.33
CA PHE A 88 -2.37 12.26 -4.94
C PHE A 88 -3.27 11.42 -4.02
N ILE A 89 -3.11 10.10 -4.02
CA ILE A 89 -3.72 9.25 -2.98
C ILE A 89 -2.96 9.47 -1.67
N PRO A 90 -3.65 9.56 -0.52
CA PRO A 90 -2.97 9.74 0.76
C PRO A 90 -1.94 8.64 0.97
N VAL A 91 -0.70 9.02 1.29
CA VAL A 91 0.37 8.08 1.68
C VAL A 91 -0.09 7.12 2.79
N SER A 92 -1.02 7.57 3.64
CA SER A 92 -1.66 6.73 4.66
C SER A 92 -2.43 5.53 4.09
N ASP A 93 -3.13 5.69 2.95
CA ASP A 93 -3.90 4.62 2.32
C ASP A 93 -2.96 3.55 1.75
N LEU A 94 -1.87 4.01 1.13
CA LEU A 94 -0.81 3.13 0.62
C LEU A 94 -0.11 2.38 1.76
N ALA A 95 0.21 3.08 2.85
CA ALA A 95 0.84 2.49 4.02
C ALA A 95 -0.05 1.45 4.72
N ASP A 96 -1.35 1.72 4.87
CA ASP A 96 -2.32 0.77 5.41
C ASP A 96 -2.36 -0.53 4.59
N LEU A 97 -2.37 -0.41 3.25
CA LEU A 97 -2.35 -1.56 2.36
C LEU A 97 -1.01 -2.29 2.36
N LEU A 98 0.12 -1.59 2.43
CA LEU A 98 1.45 -2.21 2.58
C LEU A 98 1.50 -3.05 3.86
N LEU A 99 1.04 -2.50 4.98
CA LEU A 99 0.97 -3.23 6.25
C LEU A 99 0.07 -4.47 6.15
N HIS A 100 -1.05 -4.35 5.44
CA HIS A 100 -1.92 -5.49 5.18
C HIS A 100 -1.24 -6.55 4.32
N VAL A 101 -0.56 -6.17 3.24
CA VAL A 101 0.20 -7.08 2.38
C VAL A 101 1.27 -7.84 3.17
N VAL A 102 2.05 -7.12 4.00
CA VAL A 102 3.08 -7.73 4.86
C VAL A 102 2.44 -8.66 5.90
N TYR A 103 1.28 -8.29 6.46
CA TYR A 103 0.51 -9.16 7.36
C TYR A 103 0.04 -10.45 6.67
N LEU A 104 -0.51 -10.36 5.46
CA LEU A 104 -0.95 -11.53 4.70
C LEU A 104 0.21 -12.50 4.45
N LYS A 105 1.38 -11.97 4.04
CA LYS A 105 2.56 -12.79 3.81
C LYS A 105 3.11 -13.38 5.11
N LYS A 106 3.38 -12.56 6.13
CA LYS A 106 4.13 -13.00 7.31
C LYS A 106 3.28 -13.74 8.33
N VAL A 107 2.04 -13.30 8.56
CA VAL A 107 1.17 -13.86 9.61
C VAL A 107 0.22 -14.91 9.05
N LYS A 108 -0.34 -14.68 7.86
CA LYS A 108 -1.27 -15.63 7.22
C LYS A 108 -0.58 -16.62 6.27
N ASN A 109 0.70 -16.43 5.97
CA ASN A 109 1.47 -17.23 5.02
C ASN A 109 0.76 -17.34 3.65
N ILE A 110 0.14 -16.25 3.21
CA ILE A 110 -0.51 -16.15 1.90
C ILE A 110 0.55 -15.67 0.90
N GLU A 111 0.73 -16.44 -0.17
CA GLU A 111 1.58 -16.03 -1.29
C GLU A 111 0.91 -14.91 -2.09
N LEU A 112 1.69 -13.88 -2.40
CA LEU A 112 1.27 -12.72 -3.17
C LEU A 112 2.21 -12.56 -4.36
N ASP A 113 1.67 -12.69 -5.57
CA ASP A 113 2.42 -12.55 -6.81
C ASP A 113 2.98 -11.12 -6.92
N GLY A 114 4.30 -11.02 -7.12
CA GLY A 114 5.00 -9.74 -7.23
C GLY A 114 5.32 -9.06 -5.90
N LEU A 115 5.12 -9.71 -4.75
CA LEU A 115 5.56 -9.14 -3.47
C LEU A 115 7.08 -8.97 -3.39
N ASP A 116 7.85 -9.99 -3.77
CA ASP A 116 9.32 -9.90 -3.77
C ASP A 116 9.80 -8.77 -4.69
N TYR A 117 9.12 -8.59 -5.83
CA TYR A 117 9.36 -7.47 -6.74
C TYR A 117 9.11 -6.12 -6.06
N LEU A 118 7.98 -5.97 -5.35
CA LEU A 118 7.66 -4.75 -4.61
C LEU A 118 8.71 -4.43 -3.53
N LEU A 119 9.22 -5.45 -2.84
CA LEU A 119 10.20 -5.28 -1.75
C LEU A 119 11.54 -4.73 -2.23
N GLU A 120 11.88 -4.98 -3.50
CA GLU A 120 13.11 -4.54 -4.17
C GLU A 120 12.88 -3.33 -5.10
N TYR A 121 11.64 -2.91 -5.33
CA TYR A 121 11.33 -1.85 -6.27
C TYR A 121 11.73 -0.47 -5.73
N GLU A 122 12.62 0.21 -6.45
CA GLU A 122 13.14 1.52 -6.08
C GLU A 122 12.33 2.65 -6.74
N GLU A 123 11.48 3.30 -5.96
CA GLU A 123 10.75 4.52 -6.35
C GLU A 123 10.51 5.38 -5.10
N GLU A 124 10.66 6.70 -5.22
CA GLU A 124 10.53 7.65 -4.10
C GLU A 124 9.20 7.49 -3.35
N GLY A 125 8.09 7.33 -4.07
CA GLY A 125 6.78 7.12 -3.44
C GLY A 125 6.69 5.82 -2.63
N ILE A 126 7.43 4.77 -3.02
CA ILE A 126 7.50 3.51 -2.28
C ILE A 126 8.31 3.68 -1.00
N GLU A 127 9.44 4.40 -1.07
CA GLU A 127 10.24 4.71 0.11
C GLU A 127 9.43 5.54 1.12
N VAL A 128 8.73 6.57 0.67
CA VAL A 128 7.88 7.43 1.51
C VAL A 128 6.75 6.62 2.16
N MET A 129 6.08 5.75 1.38
CA MET A 129 5.05 4.85 1.90
C MET A 129 5.61 3.90 2.96
N ASP A 130 6.76 3.27 2.69
CA ASP A 130 7.41 2.32 3.61
C ASP A 130 7.81 2.98 4.92
N GLN A 131 8.43 4.18 4.86
CA GLN A 131 8.78 4.96 6.04
C GLN A 131 7.54 5.35 6.84
N TYR A 132 6.46 5.75 6.18
CA TYR A 132 5.21 6.13 6.83
C TYR A 132 4.55 4.92 7.52
N ALA A 133 4.46 3.79 6.83
CA ALA A 133 3.94 2.53 7.37
C ALA A 133 4.74 2.08 8.60
N PHE A 134 6.07 2.04 8.49
CA PHE A 134 6.95 1.64 9.58
C PHE A 134 6.83 2.59 10.79
N THR A 135 6.81 3.90 10.55
CA THR A 135 6.67 4.91 11.60
C THR A 135 5.34 4.78 12.33
N ASN A 136 4.24 4.53 11.61
CA ASN A 136 2.92 4.33 12.24
C ASN A 136 2.90 3.13 13.19
N VAL A 137 3.58 2.04 12.84
CA VAL A 137 3.70 0.89 13.73
C VAL A 137 4.57 1.22 14.95
N LEU A 138 5.66 1.96 14.80
CA LEU A 138 6.47 2.43 15.93
C LEU A 138 5.67 3.31 16.89
N LEU A 139 4.87 4.25 16.36
CA LEU A 139 4.00 5.12 17.15
C LEU A 139 2.91 4.32 17.87
N TYR A 140 2.35 3.30 17.22
CA TYR A 140 1.42 2.37 17.88
C TYR A 140 2.08 1.65 19.05
N ILE A 141 3.30 1.12 18.86
CA ILE A 141 4.06 0.45 19.93
C ILE A 141 4.32 1.41 21.09
N GLN A 142 4.75 2.63 20.79
CA GLN A 142 4.98 3.64 21.82
C GLN A 142 3.71 3.90 22.63
N ARG A 143 2.58 4.17 21.96
CA ARG A 143 1.29 4.42 22.61
C ARG A 143 0.78 3.22 23.41
N SER A 144 1.05 1.99 22.95
CA SER A 144 0.66 0.77 23.69
C SER A 144 1.42 0.60 25.02
N LYS A 145 2.60 1.23 25.14
CA LYS A 145 3.44 1.19 26.34
C LYS A 145 3.22 2.37 27.27
N GLU A 146 2.60 3.44 26.78
CA GLU A 146 2.13 4.56 27.58
C GLU A 146 0.91 4.08 28.41
N ALA A 147 1.17 3.51 29.59
CA ALA A 147 0.11 3.16 30.53
C ALA A 147 -0.74 4.42 30.85
N PRO A 148 -2.06 4.28 31.09
CA PRO A 148 -2.81 5.38 31.67
C PRO A 148 -2.16 5.73 33.00
N MET A 149 -1.65 6.97 33.14
CA MET A 149 -1.29 7.48 34.45
C MET A 149 -2.58 7.53 35.27
N GLU A 150 -2.75 6.59 36.20
CA GLU A 150 -3.76 6.68 37.23
C GLU A 150 -3.38 7.88 38.12
N PHE A 151 -4.21 8.94 38.08
CA PHE A 151 -4.16 10.08 39.00
C PHE A 151 -5.25 9.93 40.05
#